data_AF-M3F4J4-F1
#
_entry.id   AF-M3F4J4-F1
#
_cell.length_a   1.000
_cell.length_b   1.000
_cell.length_c   1.000
_cell.angle_alpha   90.00
_cell.angle_beta   90.00
_cell.angle_gamma   90.00
#
_symmetry.space_group_name_H-M   'P 1'
#
loop_
_entity.id
_entity.type
_entity.pdbx_description
1 polymer ?
#
loop_
_entity_poly.entity_id
_entity_poly.type
_entity_poly.pdbx_seq_one_letter_code
_entity_poly.pdbx_strand_id
1 'polypeptide(L)' 'MEKPIISAGDVNVELWEEDWPDPDDYLGTVTIPANATGARTGEFTRDEAHYTLHYTAVQF' A
#
# COMPACT_ATOMS: atom_id res chain seq x y z
N MET A 1 -28.32 14.23 -8.34
CA MET A 1 -27.89 13.42 -7.19
C MET A 1 -26.39 13.62 -7.10
N GLU A 2 -25.93 14.43 -6.15
CA GLU A 2 -24.48 14.68 -5.98
C GLU A 2 -23.87 13.43 -5.34
N LYS A 3 -22.82 12.88 -5.97
CA LYS A 3 -22.05 11.78 -5.39
C LYS A 3 -21.39 12.29 -4.10
N PRO A 4 -21.36 11.51 -3.01
CA PRO A 4 -20.65 11.92 -1.81
C PRO A 4 -19.19 12.14 -2.18
N ILE A 5 -18.68 13.34 -1.91
CA ILE A 5 -17.23 13.55 -1.87
C ILE A 5 -16.77 12.82 -0.61
N ILE A 6 -16.34 11.57 -0.77
CA ILE A 6 -15.53 10.93 0.26
C ILE A 6 -14.27 11.77 0.31
N SER A 7 -14.05 12.47 1.42
CA SER A 7 -12.72 12.92 1.81
C SER A 7 -11.88 11.66 1.96
N ALA A 8 -11.35 11.13 0.86
CA ALA A 8 -10.50 9.96 0.86
C ALA A 8 -9.30 10.32 1.74
N GLY A 9 -9.10 9.60 2.83
CA GLY A 9 -7.82 9.62 3.51
C GLY A 9 -6.81 8.89 2.65
N ASP A 10 -5.53 9.16 2.87
CA ASP A 10 -4.48 8.32 2.30
C ASP A 10 -4.64 6.88 2.83
N VAL A 11 -4.35 5.89 1.98
CA VAL A 11 -4.37 4.47 2.34
C VAL A 11 -2.94 4.00 2.56
N ASN A 12 -2.65 3.40 3.71
CA ASN A 12 -1.36 2.77 3.96
C ASN A 12 -1.46 1.27 3.73
N VAL A 13 -0.57 0.73 2.90
CA VAL A 13 -0.40 -0.71 2.67
C VAL A 13 0.92 -1.12 3.30
N GLU A 14 0.89 -2.11 4.17
CA GLU A 14 2.08 -2.64 4.84
C GLU A 14 2.35 -4.07 4.34
N LEU A 15 3.63 -4.42 4.24
CA LEU A 15 4.07 -5.78 3.93
C LEU A 15 4.81 -6.36 5.13
N TRP A 16 4.44 -7.59 5.48
CA TRP A 16 5.02 -8.37 6.57
C TRP A 16 5.36 -9.76 6.03
N GLU A 17 6.50 -10.32 6.45
CA GLU A 17 6.93 -11.69 6.18
C GLU A 17 6.63 -12.57 7.39
N GLU A 18 5.94 -13.68 7.17
CA GLU A 18 5.67 -14.67 8.22
C GLU A 18 6.97 -15.38 8.58
N ASP A 19 7.33 -15.35 9.86
CA ASP A 19 8.40 -16.17 10.42
C ASP A 19 7.85 -16.96 11.62
N TRP A 20 8.25 -18.22 11.76
CA TRP A 20 7.89 -19.03 12.92
C TRP A 20 9.09 -19.89 13.35
N PRO A 21 9.50 -19.85 14.63
CA PRO A 21 8.74 -19.39 15.80
C PRO A 21 8.92 -17.92 16.19
N ASP A 22 9.66 -17.15 15.39
CA ASP A 22 9.95 -15.74 15.66
C ASP A 22 8.78 -14.82 15.24
N PRO A 23 8.77 -13.52 15.58
CA PRO A 23 7.73 -12.60 15.12
C PRO A 23 7.89 -12.24 13.64
N ASP A 24 6.76 -12.00 12.96
CA ASP A 24 6.74 -11.51 11.57
C ASP A 24 7.62 -10.28 11.35
N ASP A 25 8.37 -10.29 10.25
CA ASP A 25 9.27 -9.21 9.88
C ASP A 25 8.54 -8.15 9.04
N TYR A 26 8.65 -6.89 9.47
CA TYR A 26 8.08 -5.77 8.73
C TYR A 26 8.98 -5.37 7.54
N LEU A 27 8.43 -5.49 6.33
CA LEU A 27 9.16 -5.25 5.07
C LEU A 27 8.93 -3.85 4.47
N GLY A 28 7.96 -3.09 4.99
CA GLY A 28 7.77 -1.68 4.63
C GLY A 28 6.32 -1.24 4.47
N THR A 29 6.15 0.01 4.05
CA THR A 29 4.84 0.61 3.79
C THR A 29 4.84 1.37 2.47
N VAL A 30 3.72 1.30 1.76
CA VAL A 30 3.39 2.12 0.60
C VAL A 30 2.15 2.93 0.94
N THR A 31 2.27 4.26 0.91
CA THR A 31 1.13 5.17 1.04
C THR A 31 0.54 5.45 -0.35
N ILE A 32 -0.76 5.22 -0.48
CA ILE A 32 -1.57 5.55 -1.66
C ILE A 32 -2.33 6.84 -1.33
N PRO A 33 -1.97 7.98 -1.96
CA PRO A 33 -2.66 9.24 -1.73
C PRO A 33 -4.15 9.14 -2.07
N ALA A 34 -4.96 9.89 -1.34
CA ALA A 34 -6.41 10.01 -1.53
C ALA A 34 -6.88 10.25 -2.98
N ASN A 35 -6.11 11.06 -3.72
CA ASN A 35 -6.38 11.44 -5.10
C ASN A 35 -5.70 10.51 -6.12
N ALA A 36 -5.22 9.35 -5.66
CA ALA A 36 -4.57 8.38 -6.52
C ALA A 36 -5.53 7.75 -7.52
N THR A 37 -5.13 7.77 -8.79
CA THR A 37 -5.83 7.07 -9.86
C THR A 37 -4.83 6.39 -10.79
N GLY A 38 -5.31 5.37 -11.52
CA GLY A 38 -4.55 4.69 -12.56
C GLY A 38 -3.60 3.61 -12.06
N ALA A 39 -2.85 3.03 -13.00
CA ALA A 39 -1.84 2.01 -12.72
C ALA A 39 -0.65 2.62 -11.97
N ARG A 40 -0.19 1.91 -10.94
CA ARG A 40 0.87 2.35 -10.04
C ARG A 40 1.72 1.19 -9.57
N THR A 41 2.87 1.57 -9.01
CA THR A 41 3.81 0.67 -8.37
C THR A 41 4.19 1.22 -7.01
N GLY A 42 4.36 0.34 -6.03
CA GLY A 42 4.98 0.63 -4.73
C GLY A 42 6.08 -0.38 -4.44
N GLU A 43 7.13 0.06 -3.74
CA GLU A 43 8.27 -0.79 -3.39
C GLU A 43 8.38 -0.95 -1.89
N PHE A 44 8.69 -2.17 -1.46
CA PHE A 44 9.06 -2.52 -0.09
C PHE A 44 10.52 -2.94 -0.12
N THR A 45 11.38 -2.08 0.42
CA THR A 45 12.85 -2.19 0.33
C THR A 45 13.54 -2.28 1.68
N ARG A 46 12.78 -2.63 2.73
CA ARG A 46 13.35 -2.78 4.07
C ARG A 46 14.02 -4.15 4.19
N ASP A 47 15.10 -4.18 4.97
CA ASP A 47 15.83 -5.38 5.40
C ASP A 47 16.42 -6.25 4.27
N GLU A 48 17.07 -5.59 3.30
CA GLU A 48 17.67 -6.23 2.12
C GLU A 48 16.68 -6.97 1.20
N ALA A 49 15.41 -7.06 1.59
CA ALA A 49 14.30 -7.50 0.77
C ALA A 49 13.91 -6.43 -0.27
N HIS A 50 13.45 -6.90 -1.42
CA HIS A 50 13.02 -6.06 -2.54
C HIS A 50 11.75 -6.63 -3.17
N TYR A 51 10.60 -6.11 -2.73
CA TYR A 51 9.30 -6.47 -3.27
C TYR A 51 8.65 -5.30 -4.00
N THR A 52 7.92 -5.63 -5.07
CA THR A 52 7.21 -4.66 -5.89
C THR A 52 5.72 -4.97 -5.91
N LEU A 53 4.90 -4.02 -5.46
CA LEU A 53 3.43 -4.06 -5.55
C LEU A 53 2.96 -3.34 -6.80
N HIS A 54 2.37 -4.05 -7.75
CA HIS A 54 1.67 -3.47 -8.89
C HIS A 54 0.17 -3.39 -8.62
N TYR A 55 -0.44 -2.21 -8.73
CA TYR A 55 -1.85 -2.00 -8.41
C TYR A 55 -2.51 -0.93 -9.30
N THR A 56 -3.85 -0.94 -9.36
CA THR A 56 -4.64 0.14 -9.97
C THR A 56 -5.43 0.86 -8.89
N ALA A 57 -5.22 2.17 -8.74
CA ALA A 57 -6.03 2.99 -7.85
C ALA A 57 -7.28 3.47 -8.59
N VAL A 58 -8.45 3.28 -7.97
CA VAL A 58 -9.76 3.69 -8.51
C VAL A 58 -10.43 4.63 -7.51
N GLN A 59 -10.78 5.83 -7.98
CA GLN A 59 -11.55 6.81 -7.20
C GLN A 59 -13.04 6.69 -7.57
N PHE A 60 -13.92 6.64 -6.58
CA PHE A 60 -15.37 6.41 -6.75
C PHE A 60 -16.21 7.69 -6.63
#